data_AF-A0ABD1WH46-F1
#
_entry.id   AF-A0ABD1WH46-F1
#
_cell.length_a   1.000
_cell.length_b   1.000
_cell.length_c   1.000
_cell.angle_alpha   90.00
_cell.angle_beta   90.00
_cell.angle_gamma   90.00
#
_symmetry.space_group_name_H-M   'P 1'
#
loop_
_entity.id
_entity.type
_entity.pdbx_description
1 polymer ?
#
loop_
_entity_poly.entity_id
_entity_poly.type
_entity_poly.pdbx_seq_one_letter_code
_entity_poly.pdbx_strand_id
1 'polypeptide(L)'
;MVDEEQKCYLRLKLFSAQGIDRATLMNPNGEIRKYQALIWVRPMDEKYITRIASGLPNPSWDSACNLPLGIYEPFKYFLHVEVYRMCPKSDPGSSTGIALVGKTRIPLPKLGHKICGRFELVRPNDAPSSSSNSDSDLGCIPEGHIYLNMETKRYF
;
A
#
# COMPACT_ATOMS: atom_id res chain seq x y z
N MET A 1 27.44 -14.83 26.99
CA MET A 1 26.45 -15.48 26.10
C MET A 1 26.20 -14.47 25.00
N VAL A 2 26.52 -14.83 23.75
CA VAL A 2 26.27 -13.94 22.61
C VAL A 2 24.77 -13.94 22.40
N ASP A 3 24.12 -12.78 22.57
CA ASP A 3 22.73 -12.60 22.16
C ASP A 3 22.68 -12.95 20.68
N GLU A 4 22.12 -14.12 20.35
CA GLU A 4 21.75 -14.42 18.97
C GLU A 4 20.72 -13.35 18.58
N GLU A 5 21.16 -12.37 17.78
CA GLU A 5 20.28 -11.41 17.15
C GLU A 5 19.21 -12.18 16.38
N GLN A 6 18.04 -12.35 17.02
CA GLN A 6 16.95 -13.13 16.45
C GLN A 6 16.37 -12.38 15.27
N LYS A 7 16.89 -12.72 14.09
CA LYS A 7 16.39 -12.23 12.82
C LYS A 7 14.92 -12.63 12.70
N CYS A 8 14.08 -11.67 12.33
CA CYS A 8 12.66 -11.88 12.09
C CYS A 8 12.28 -11.53 10.65
N TYR A 9 11.13 -12.03 10.22
CA TYR A 9 10.46 -11.67 8.98
C TYR A 9 8.98 -11.41 9.21
N LEU A 10 8.37 -10.60 8.36
CA LEU A 10 6.94 -10.40 8.28
C LEU A 10 6.37 -11.29 7.18
N ARG A 11 5.55 -12.27 7.56
CA ARG A 11 4.73 -13.02 6.61
C ARG A 11 3.50 -12.20 6.29
N LEU A 12 3.32 -11.80 5.04
CA LEU A 12 2.22 -10.96 4.58
C LEU A 12 1.39 -11.71 3.53
N LYS A 13 0.07 -11.59 3.62
CA LYS A 13 -0.86 -11.95 2.56
C LYS A 13 -1.78 -10.76 2.26
N LEU A 14 -1.65 -10.20 1.06
CA LEU A 14 -2.50 -9.15 0.52
C LEU A 14 -3.64 -9.80 -0.28
N PHE A 15 -4.88 -9.53 0.09
CA PHE A 15 -6.04 -10.09 -0.59
C PHE A 15 -6.51 -9.19 -1.74
N SER A 16 -7.01 -8.00 -1.40
CA SER A 16 -7.71 -7.11 -2.33
C SER A 16 -7.73 -5.68 -1.84
N ALA A 17 -8.16 -4.75 -2.69
CA ALA A 17 -8.61 -3.42 -2.29
C ALA A 17 -10.09 -3.25 -2.65
N GLN A 18 -10.76 -2.31 -1.97
CA GLN A 18 -12.18 -2.06 -2.17
C GLN A 18 -12.51 -0.57 -2.17
N GLY A 19 -13.34 -0.17 -3.12
CA GLY A 19 -13.88 1.18 -3.20
C GLY A 19 -12.80 2.25 -3.44
N ILE A 20 -11.74 1.89 -4.16
CA ILE A 20 -10.62 2.78 -4.51
C ILE A 20 -10.87 3.50 -5.83
N ASP A 21 -10.11 4.56 -6.07
CA ASP A 21 -10.08 5.35 -7.31
C ASP A 21 -11.44 6.01 -7.59
N ARG A 22 -12.08 6.54 -6.55
CA ARG A 22 -13.46 7.05 -6.62
C ARG A 22 -13.60 8.27 -7.51
N ALA A 23 -12.63 9.18 -7.45
CA ALA A 23 -12.66 10.43 -8.22
C ALA A 23 -12.79 10.20 -9.73
N THR A 24 -12.39 9.02 -10.20
CA THR A 24 -12.37 8.68 -11.61
C THR A 24 -13.42 7.61 -11.98
N LEU A 25 -14.20 7.09 -11.02
CA LEU A 25 -15.42 6.32 -11.29
C LEU A 25 -16.46 7.15 -12.05
N MET A 26 -16.35 8.48 -11.98
CA MET A 26 -17.20 9.41 -12.73
C MET A 26 -16.87 9.44 -14.24
N ASN A 27 -15.78 8.81 -14.69
CA ASN A 27 -15.51 8.66 -16.13
C ASN A 27 -16.31 7.47 -16.70
N PRO A 28 -17.23 7.70 -17.65
CA PRO A 28 -18.22 6.70 -18.09
C PRO A 28 -17.63 5.54 -18.91
N ASN A 29 -16.36 5.59 -19.30
CA ASN A 29 -15.80 4.62 -20.25
C ASN A 29 -15.42 3.26 -19.66
N GLY A 30 -15.66 3.00 -18.37
CA GLY A 30 -15.70 1.64 -17.81
C GLY A 30 -14.45 0.77 -18.05
N GLU A 31 -13.32 1.37 -18.42
CA GLU A 31 -12.15 0.61 -18.82
C GLU A 31 -11.63 -0.22 -17.65
N ILE A 32 -11.26 -1.46 -17.94
CA ILE A 32 -10.65 -2.36 -16.96
C ILE A 32 -9.34 -1.73 -16.51
N ARG A 33 -9.32 -1.23 -15.28
CA ARG A 33 -8.13 -0.62 -14.70
C ARG A 33 -7.21 -1.65 -14.13
N LYS A 34 -5.92 -1.38 -14.30
CA LYS A 34 -4.82 -2.20 -13.83
C LYS A 34 -4.20 -1.54 -12.60
N TYR A 35 -3.99 -2.33 -11.56
CA TYR A 35 -3.45 -1.87 -10.28
C TYR A 35 -2.29 -2.73 -9.81
N GLN A 36 -1.37 -2.10 -9.10
CA GLN A 36 -0.22 -2.74 -8.48
C GLN A 36 -0.05 -2.21 -7.06
N ALA A 37 0.26 -3.07 -6.10
CA ALA A 37 0.60 -2.66 -4.75
C ALA A 37 2.11 -2.73 -4.53
N LEU A 38 2.67 -1.67 -3.93
CA LEU A 38 4.04 -1.57 -3.48
C LEU A 38 4.03 -1.63 -1.94
N ILE A 39 4.82 -2.53 -1.38
CA ILE A 39 4.79 -2.87 0.05
C ILE A 39 6.19 -2.92 0.62
N TRP A 40 6.41 -2.28 1.76
CA TRP A 40 7.70 -2.31 2.45
C TRP A 40 7.56 -1.98 3.94
N VAL A 41 8.62 -2.21 4.71
CA VAL A 41 8.69 -1.85 6.14
C VAL A 41 9.71 -0.73 6.36
N ARG A 42 10.90 -0.85 5.76
CA ARG A 42 11.94 0.19 5.78
C ARG A 42 12.18 0.70 4.36
N PRO A 43 12.29 2.03 4.15
CA PRO A 43 12.44 2.60 2.81
C PRO A 43 13.66 2.09 2.02
N MET A 44 14.75 1.74 2.74
CA MET A 44 16.02 1.27 2.18
C MET A 44 16.08 -0.26 2.01
N ASP A 45 15.07 -0.98 2.49
CA ASP A 45 15.02 -2.44 2.41
C ASP A 45 14.32 -2.90 1.13
N GLU A 46 14.31 -4.22 0.93
CA GLU A 46 13.56 -4.86 -0.13
C GLU A 46 12.07 -4.49 -0.08
N LYS A 47 11.55 -4.11 -1.25
CA LYS A 47 10.13 -3.80 -1.44
C LYS A 47 9.47 -4.95 -2.17
N TYR A 48 8.30 -5.35 -1.72
CA TYR A 48 7.47 -6.29 -2.45
C TYR A 48 6.54 -5.53 -3.39
N ILE A 49 6.57 -5.92 -4.66
CA ILE A 49 5.70 -5.40 -5.71
C ILE A 49 4.79 -6.53 -6.15
N THR A 50 3.47 -6.34 -6.09
CA THR A 50 2.53 -7.36 -6.55
C THR A 50 2.57 -7.52 -8.06
N ARG A 51 2.01 -8.63 -8.56
CA ARG A 51 1.56 -8.68 -9.95
C ARG A 51 0.49 -7.62 -10.21
N ILE A 52 0.32 -7.25 -11.48
CA ILE A 52 -0.74 -6.34 -11.88
C ILE A 52 -2.08 -7.07 -11.78
N ALA A 53 -3.04 -6.48 -11.05
CA ALA A 53 -4.41 -6.95 -10.94
C ALA A 53 -5.34 -6.03 -11.73
N SER A 54 -6.33 -6.62 -12.39
CA SER A 54 -7.39 -5.87 -13.05
C SER A 54 -8.61 -5.76 -12.15
N GLY A 55 -9.29 -4.62 -12.16
CA GLY A 55 -10.60 -4.46 -11.50
C GLY A 55 -10.83 -3.08 -10.92
N LEU A 56 -11.99 -2.50 -11.19
CA LEU A 56 -12.43 -1.21 -10.66
C LEU A 56 -13.82 -1.41 -10.04
N PRO A 57 -14.10 -0.96 -8.79
CA PRO A 57 -13.18 -0.33 -7.83
C PRO A 57 -12.48 -1.33 -6.89
N ASN A 58 -12.50 -2.62 -7.23
CA ASN A 58 -12.17 -3.71 -6.31
C ASN A 58 -11.12 -4.69 -6.89
N PRO A 59 -9.86 -4.27 -7.09
CA PRO A 59 -8.82 -5.19 -7.57
C PRO A 59 -8.49 -6.26 -6.53
N SER A 60 -8.17 -7.47 -6.99
CA SER A 60 -7.76 -8.61 -6.17
C SER A 60 -6.39 -9.12 -6.60
N TRP A 61 -5.48 -9.29 -5.64
CA TRP A 61 -4.12 -9.78 -5.88
C TRP A 61 -3.89 -11.20 -5.38
N ASP A 62 -4.57 -11.60 -4.29
CA ASP A 62 -4.35 -12.85 -3.54
C ASP A 62 -2.87 -13.26 -3.46
N SER A 63 -2.04 -12.29 -3.06
CA SER A 63 -0.58 -12.37 -3.13
C SER A 63 0.02 -12.52 -1.75
N ALA A 64 1.10 -13.29 -1.63
CA ALA A 64 1.80 -13.50 -0.37
C ALA A 64 3.31 -13.30 -0.53
N CYS A 65 3.95 -12.77 0.50
CA CYS A 65 5.39 -12.56 0.55
C CYS A 65 5.92 -12.62 1.99
N ASN A 66 7.24 -12.79 2.10
CA ASN A 66 7.97 -12.65 3.36
C ASN A 66 8.89 -11.44 3.24
N LEU A 67 8.71 -10.44 4.11
CA LEU A 67 9.57 -9.26 4.15
C LEU A 67 10.59 -9.42 5.29
N PRO A 68 11.91 -9.33 5.02
CA PRO A 68 12.91 -9.41 6.07
C PRO A 68 12.79 -8.20 7.01
N LEU A 69 12.82 -8.44 8.32
CA LEU A 69 12.83 -7.38 9.35
C LEU A 69 14.20 -7.22 10.00
N GLY A 70 15.11 -8.20 9.88
CA GLY A 70 16.37 -8.19 10.61
C GLY A 70 16.09 -8.21 12.12
N ILE A 71 16.73 -7.31 12.88
CA ILE A 71 16.45 -7.12 14.31
C ILE A 71 15.05 -6.52 14.46
N TYR A 72 14.22 -7.21 15.24
CA TYR A 72 12.81 -6.89 15.36
C TYR A 72 12.54 -5.76 16.36
N GLU A 73 12.05 -4.63 15.86
CA GLU A 73 11.67 -3.43 16.63
C GLU A 73 10.21 -3.02 16.32
N PRO A 74 9.19 -3.66 16.93
CA PRO A 74 7.79 -3.51 16.53
C PRO A 74 7.23 -2.09 16.63
N PHE A 75 7.74 -1.29 17.55
CA PHE A 75 7.24 0.06 17.82
C PHE A 75 7.89 1.13 16.94
N LYS A 76 8.94 0.78 16.20
CA LYS A 76 9.72 1.71 15.40
C LYS A 76 9.27 1.77 13.95
N TYR A 77 8.75 0.67 13.43
CA TYR A 77 8.45 0.51 12.01
C TYR A 77 6.97 0.21 11.75
N PHE A 78 6.54 0.53 10.54
CA PHE A 78 5.19 0.28 10.05
C PHE A 78 5.29 -0.49 8.74
N LEU A 79 4.28 -1.31 8.45
CA LEU A 79 4.05 -1.78 7.10
C LEU A 79 3.48 -0.61 6.28
N HIS A 80 4.22 -0.20 5.27
CA HIS A 80 3.78 0.76 4.27
C HIS A 80 3.16 0.01 3.11
N VAL A 81 1.98 0.45 2.69
CA VAL A 81 1.29 -0.10 1.52
C VAL A 81 0.85 1.06 0.65
N GLU A 82 1.24 1.04 -0.61
CA GLU A 82 0.80 1.98 -1.63
C GLU A 82 0.16 1.24 -2.79
N VAL A 83 -0.97 1.74 -3.27
CA VAL A 83 -1.69 1.20 -4.42
C VAL A 83 -1.54 2.17 -5.56
N TYR A 84 -1.03 1.68 -6.68
CA TYR A 84 -0.81 2.43 -7.90
C TYR A 84 -1.77 1.96 -8.99
N ARG A 85 -2.32 2.91 -9.73
CA ARG A 85 -2.97 2.67 -11.02
C ARG A 85 -1.91 2.65 -12.10
N MET A 86 -1.97 1.62 -12.93
CA MET A 86 -1.13 1.44 -14.11
C MET A 86 -1.96 1.78 -15.36
N CYS A 87 -1.55 2.78 -16.13
CA CYS A 87 -2.15 3.09 -17.42
C CYS A 87 -1.42 2.29 -18.51
N PRO A 88 -2.13 1.46 -19.32
CA PRO A 88 -1.55 0.96 -20.55
C PRO A 88 -1.28 2.16 -21.49
N LYS A 89 -0.08 2.22 -22.07
CA LYS A 89 0.35 3.27 -22.99
C LYS A 89 -0.61 3.37 -24.18
N SER A 90 -1.39 4.44 -24.23
CA SER A 90 -2.09 4.88 -25.46
C SER A 90 -1.79 6.32 -25.84
N ASP A 91 -0.88 7.02 -25.14
CA ASP A 91 -0.46 8.38 -25.51
C ASP A 91 1.07 8.51 -25.57
N PRO A 92 1.65 9.16 -26.59
CA PRO A 92 3.10 9.37 -26.74
C PRO A 92 3.66 10.51 -25.86
N GLY A 93 2.88 11.02 -24.90
CA GLY A 93 3.27 12.12 -24.01
C GLY A 93 4.01 11.65 -22.74
N SER A 94 4.92 12.48 -22.24
CA SER A 94 5.93 12.29 -21.18
C SER A 94 5.47 11.87 -19.76
N SER A 95 4.25 11.35 -19.60
CA SER A 95 3.79 10.80 -18.32
C SER A 95 4.12 9.31 -18.23
N THR A 96 4.70 8.87 -17.10
CA THR A 96 5.00 7.45 -16.84
C THR A 96 3.75 6.57 -16.80
N GLY A 97 2.54 7.17 -16.81
CA GLY A 97 1.28 6.45 -16.81
C GLY A 97 0.98 5.76 -15.48
N ILE A 98 1.68 6.13 -14.40
CA ILE A 98 1.51 5.55 -13.07
C ILE A 98 0.95 6.64 -12.15
N ALA A 99 -0.15 6.33 -11.44
CA ALA A 99 -0.77 7.26 -10.50
C ALA A 99 -0.97 6.60 -9.12
N LEU A 100 -0.54 7.26 -8.05
CA LEU A 100 -0.85 6.82 -6.68
C LEU A 100 -2.35 6.96 -6.46
N VAL A 101 -2.99 5.85 -6.13
CA VAL A 101 -4.42 5.80 -5.81
C VAL A 101 -4.58 6.08 -4.33
N GLY A 102 -3.91 5.30 -3.49
CA GLY A 102 -3.97 5.48 -2.05
C GLY A 102 -2.83 4.79 -1.34
N LYS A 103 -2.56 5.22 -0.11
CA LYS A 103 -1.52 4.69 0.76
C LYS A 103 -2.02 4.49 2.18
N THR A 104 -1.40 3.58 2.90
CA THR A 104 -1.67 3.38 4.32
C THR A 104 -0.40 2.93 5.07
N ARG A 105 -0.44 3.09 6.39
CA ARG A 105 0.62 2.68 7.32
C ARG A 105 -0.01 1.84 8.42
N ILE A 106 0.48 0.62 8.58
CA ILE A 106 -0.09 -0.34 9.53
C ILE A 106 0.98 -0.74 10.55
N PRO A 107 0.75 -0.61 11.86
CA PRO A 107 1.71 -1.06 12.87
C PRO A 107 2.06 -2.53 12.70
N LEU A 108 3.33 -2.89 12.87
CA LEU A 108 3.73 -4.30 12.79
C LEU A 108 3.10 -5.11 13.94
N PRO A 109 2.69 -6.36 13.69
CA PRO A 109 2.18 -7.22 14.76
C PRO A 109 3.30 -7.56 15.73
N LYS A 110 2.95 -7.83 16.99
CA LYS A 110 3.86 -8.43 17.98
C LYS A 110 4.38 -9.79 17.45
N LEU A 111 5.55 -10.22 17.92
CA LEU A 111 6.12 -11.51 17.53
C LEU A 111 5.14 -12.65 17.86
N GLY A 112 4.82 -13.49 16.87
CA GLY A 112 3.86 -14.60 17.02
C GLY A 112 2.38 -14.16 17.00
N HIS A 113 2.10 -12.87 16.88
CA HIS A 113 0.72 -12.37 16.74
C HIS A 113 0.38 -12.16 15.27
N LYS A 114 -0.89 -12.41 14.94
CA LYS A 114 -1.44 -12.17 13.62
C LYS A 114 -2.36 -10.96 13.65
N ILE A 115 -2.21 -10.07 12.68
CA ILE A 115 -3.15 -8.99 12.37
C ILE A 115 -3.86 -9.37 11.06
N CYS A 116 -5.18 -9.22 11.02
CA CYS A 116 -6.00 -9.47 9.84
C CYS A 116 -7.12 -8.44 9.82
N GLY A 117 -7.29 -7.73 8.71
CA GLY A 117 -8.30 -6.69 8.68
C GLY A 117 -8.28 -5.82 7.44
N ARG A 118 -9.23 -4.90 7.43
CA ARG A 118 -9.37 -3.84 6.43
C ARG A 118 -8.72 -2.59 6.98
N PHE A 119 -7.87 -1.96 6.16
CA PHE A 119 -7.14 -0.76 6.52
C PHE A 119 -7.51 0.34 5.54
N GLU A 120 -7.80 1.52 6.07
CA GLU A 120 -8.14 2.68 5.26
C GLU A 120 -6.94 3.11 4.42
N LEU A 121 -7.19 3.36 3.13
CA LEU A 121 -6.24 3.97 2.22
C LEU A 121 -6.55 5.46 2.16
N VAL A 122 -5.52 6.29 2.04
CA VAL A 122 -5.68 7.73 1.84
C VAL A 122 -4.88 8.21 0.64
N ARG A 123 -5.41 9.19 -0.09
CA ARG A 123 -4.76 9.89 -1.19
C ARG A 123 -4.28 11.28 -0.74
N PRO A 124 -3.07 11.73 -1.12
CA PRO A 124 -2.69 13.12 -0.96
C PRO A 124 -3.66 14.05 -1.73
N ASN A 125 -4.04 15.18 -1.14
CA ASN A 125 -4.80 16.20 -1.87
C ASN A 125 -3.86 16.99 -2.79
N ASP A 126 -3.91 16.71 -4.10
CA ASP A 126 -3.09 17.39 -5.11
C ASP A 126 -3.71 18.72 -5.60
N ALA A 127 -4.76 19.24 -4.95
CA ALA A 127 -5.37 20.49 -5.37
C ALA A 127 -4.37 21.65 -5.22
N PRO A 128 -4.05 22.41 -6.30
CA PRO A 128 -3.37 23.69 -6.14
C PRO A 128 -4.30 24.60 -5.35
N SER A 129 -3.79 25.13 -4.24
CA SER A 129 -4.48 26.09 -3.38
C SER A 129 -4.81 27.37 -4.16
N SER A 130 -5.94 27.37 -4.87
CA SER A 130 -6.54 28.59 -5.44
C SER A 130 -7.54 29.26 -4.48
N SER A 131 -7.61 28.82 -3.22
CA SER A 131 -8.27 29.58 -2.16
C SER A 131 -7.21 30.14 -1.22
N SER A 132 -6.88 31.42 -1.41
CA SER A 132 -6.21 32.22 -0.40
C SER A 132 -7.08 32.30 0.84
N ASN A 133 -6.75 31.50 1.85
CA ASN A 133 -6.83 31.84 3.27
C ASN A 133 -6.02 30.79 4.06
N SER A 134 -4.98 31.29 4.72
CA SER A 134 -4.34 30.84 5.97
C SER A 134 -4.49 29.39 6.45
N ASP A 135 -3.33 28.82 6.80
CA ASP A 135 -3.05 27.61 7.57
C ASP A 135 -3.11 26.27 6.83
N SER A 136 -1.92 25.90 6.35
CA SER A 136 -1.39 24.55 6.15
C SER A 136 -2.25 23.38 6.63
N ASP A 137 -3.08 22.84 5.74
CA ASP A 137 -3.54 21.45 5.81
C ASP A 137 -3.44 20.82 4.42
N LEU A 138 -2.29 20.17 4.17
CA LEU A 138 -2.13 19.19 3.09
C LEU A 138 -3.02 17.99 3.41
N GLY A 139 -4.32 18.14 3.21
CA GLY A 139 -5.33 17.15 3.58
C GLY A 139 -5.10 15.80 2.89
N CYS A 140 -5.36 14.72 3.60
CA CYS A 140 -5.45 13.38 3.03
C CYS A 140 -6.93 13.05 2.78
N ILE A 141 -7.26 12.55 1.59
CA ILE A 141 -8.63 12.17 1.22
C ILE A 141 -8.79 10.66 1.40
N PRO A 142 -9.82 10.18 2.12
CA PRO A 142 -10.14 8.75 2.22
C PRO A 142 -10.36 8.10 0.85
N GLU A 143 -9.66 7.00 0.58
CA GLU A 143 -9.61 6.31 -0.71
C GLU A 143 -9.87 4.80 -0.56
N GLY A 144 -10.99 4.45 0.07
CA GLY A 144 -11.39 3.05 0.22
C GLY A 144 -10.49 2.29 1.21
N HIS A 145 -10.38 0.97 1.02
CA HIS A 145 -9.70 0.10 1.97
C HIS A 145 -8.83 -0.96 1.28
N ILE A 146 -7.77 -1.38 1.96
CA ILE A 146 -6.97 -2.54 1.61
C ILE A 146 -7.20 -3.68 2.61
N TYR A 147 -7.34 -4.91 2.10
CA TYR A 147 -7.58 -6.10 2.92
C TYR A 147 -6.33 -6.97 2.93
N LEU A 148 -5.75 -7.18 4.10
CA LEU A 148 -4.55 -8.00 4.27
C LEU A 148 -4.52 -8.71 5.62
N ASN A 149 -3.64 -9.71 5.72
CA ASN A 149 -3.20 -10.24 7.00
C ASN A 149 -1.68 -10.32 7.06
N MET A 150 -1.13 -10.18 8.26
CA MET A 150 0.30 -10.25 8.50
C MET A 150 0.64 -10.85 9.86
N GLU A 151 1.79 -11.49 9.95
CA GLU A 151 2.30 -12.15 11.15
C GLU A 151 3.83 -12.02 11.20
N THR A 152 4.39 -11.62 12.34
CA THR A 152 5.85 -11.59 12.51
C THR A 152 6.36 -12.91 13.07
N LYS A 153 7.40 -13.46 12.43
CA LYS A 153 8.04 -14.73 12.80
C LYS A 153 9.55 -14.60 12.92
N ARG A 154 10.16 -15.49 13.69
CA ARG A 154 11.62 -15.67 13.72
C ARG A 154 12.07 -16.49 12.51
N TYR A 155 13.27 -16.22 12.00
CA TYR A 155 13.97 -17.21 11.20
C TYR A 155 14.33 -18.40 12.11
N PHE A 156 14.07 -19.62 11.63
CA PHE A 156 14.54 -20.84 12.27
C PHE A 156 15.98 -21.12 11.85
#